data_AF-A0A538JSM7-F1
#
_entry.id   AF-A0A538JSM7-F1
#
_cell.length_a   1.000
_cell.length_b   1.000
_cell.length_c   1.000
_cell.angle_alpha   90.00
_cell.angle_beta   90.00
_cell.angle_gamma   90.00
#
_symmetry.space_group_name_H-M   'P 1'
#
loop_
_entity.id
_entity.type
_entity.pdbx_description
1 polymer ?
#
loop_
_entity_poly.entity_id
_entity_poly.type
_entity_poly.pdbx_seq_one_letter_code
_entity_poly.pdbx_strand_id
1 'polypeptide(L)'
;MAKAAELVDRLGLGAPTDLGRAPGSALVAHYLDATRRPARGRPWSERHREEQESYCRRFVTPVLGSVECGRLTRADFQRILDRASTRSVADHLRRCLTALVAAGLEEGFLLARQDVLRGVHWRDEAGEDPALEHGRLVEEADIPTAAAVHAVAVAAATRSQLWWRELEVLLVAYSGLRWGEHAAIPPIASMSPAGASSSTARSSRPARA
;
A
#
# COMPACT_ATOMS: atom_id res chain seq x y z
N MET A 1 24.14 -33.47 7.80
CA MET A 1 23.29 -33.59 9.00
C MET A 1 22.48 -32.33 9.31
N ALA A 2 23.04 -31.10 9.21
CA ALA A 2 22.32 -29.86 9.53
C ALA A 2 21.03 -29.62 8.70
N LYS A 3 21.06 -29.87 7.39
CA LYS A 3 19.90 -29.66 6.50
C LYS A 3 18.75 -30.65 6.73
N ALA A 4 19.07 -31.85 7.21
CA ALA A 4 18.08 -32.85 7.60
C ALA A 4 17.43 -32.47 8.95
N ALA A 5 18.21 -31.94 9.89
CA ALA A 5 17.68 -31.40 11.15
C ALA A 5 16.78 -30.18 10.93
N GLU A 6 17.15 -29.25 10.03
CA GLU A 6 16.32 -28.09 9.66
C GLU A 6 15.01 -28.50 8.96
N LEU A 7 15.07 -29.52 8.10
CA LEU A 7 13.87 -30.11 7.48
C LEU A 7 13.00 -30.83 8.50
N VAL A 8 13.59 -31.52 9.48
CA VAL A 8 12.88 -32.20 10.58
C VAL A 8 12.26 -31.19 11.55
N ASP A 9 12.92 -30.07 11.84
CA ASP A 9 12.35 -28.95 12.61
C ASP A 9 11.17 -28.32 11.86
N ARG A 10 11.32 -28.10 10.55
CA ARG A 10 10.23 -27.63 9.68
C ARG A 10 9.07 -28.62 9.56
N LEU A 11 9.35 -29.92 9.62
CA LEU A 11 8.33 -30.97 9.63
C LEU A 11 7.70 -31.14 11.02
N GLY A 12 8.43 -30.83 12.09
CA GLY A 12 7.96 -30.78 13.47
C GLY A 12 7.01 -29.61 13.73
N LEU A 13 7.17 -28.49 13.02
CA LEU A 13 6.17 -27.42 12.91
C LEU A 13 4.88 -27.85 12.18
N GLY A 14 4.85 -29.07 11.61
CA GLY A 14 3.76 -29.64 10.81
C GLY A 14 2.94 -30.73 11.49
N ALA A 15 2.99 -30.89 12.82
CA ALA A 15 1.87 -31.52 13.54
C ALA A 15 0.67 -30.55 13.51
N PRO A 16 -0.60 -31.01 13.44
CA PRO A 16 -1.75 -30.11 13.32
C PRO A 16 -1.87 -29.27 14.59
N THR A 17 -1.22 -28.10 14.55
CA THR A 17 -1.10 -27.15 15.64
C THR A 17 -2.47 -26.54 15.90
N ASP A 18 -2.77 -26.25 17.17
CA ASP A 18 -4.06 -25.71 17.61
C ASP A 18 -4.54 -24.48 16.81
N LEU A 19 -3.64 -23.81 16.09
CA LEU A 19 -3.92 -22.72 15.15
C LEU A 19 -4.85 -23.10 14.00
N GLY A 20 -4.85 -24.35 13.54
CA GLY A 20 -5.84 -24.83 12.57
C GLY A 20 -7.27 -24.83 13.13
N ARG A 21 -7.43 -24.90 14.46
CA ARG A 21 -8.73 -24.75 15.15
C ARG A 21 -9.02 -23.31 15.53
N ALA A 22 -8.04 -22.40 15.39
CA ALA A 22 -8.27 -20.99 15.66
C ALA A 22 -9.25 -20.41 14.62
N PRO A 23 -10.07 -19.43 15.02
CA PRO A 23 -10.97 -18.75 14.10
C PRO A 23 -10.17 -17.93 13.08
N GLY A 24 -10.74 -17.69 11.90
CA GLY A 24 -10.11 -16.90 10.84
C GLY A 24 -9.80 -15.46 11.27
N SER A 25 -10.46 -14.93 12.30
CA SER A 25 -10.09 -13.66 12.93
C SER A 25 -8.67 -13.68 13.53
N ALA A 26 -8.21 -14.82 14.06
CA ALA A 26 -6.85 -14.97 14.55
C ALA A 26 -5.82 -14.96 13.40
N LEU A 27 -6.16 -15.59 12.26
CA LEU A 27 -5.37 -15.50 11.03
C LEU A 27 -5.27 -14.06 10.52
N VAL A 28 -6.39 -13.33 10.49
CA VAL A 28 -6.40 -11.91 10.09
C VAL A 28 -5.57 -11.06 11.05
N ALA A 29 -5.68 -11.29 12.36
CA ALA A 29 -4.88 -10.58 13.36
C ALA A 29 -3.39 -10.83 13.17
N HIS A 30 -2.99 -12.08 12.96
CA HIS A 30 -1.60 -12.44 12.67
C HIS A 30 -1.10 -11.80 11.35
N TYR A 31 -1.92 -11.80 10.31
CA TYR A 31 -1.57 -11.17 9.04
C TYR A 31 -1.28 -9.66 9.18
N LEU A 32 -2.05 -8.96 10.01
CA LEU A 32 -1.96 -7.51 10.24
C LEU A 32 -0.96 -7.12 11.34
N ASP A 33 -0.39 -8.08 12.07
CA ASP A 33 0.56 -7.83 13.14
C ASP A 33 1.86 -7.24 12.56
N ALA A 34 2.24 -6.05 13.03
CA ALA A 34 3.47 -5.38 12.60
C ALA A 34 4.75 -6.03 13.15
N THR A 35 4.61 -6.86 14.19
CA THR A 35 5.71 -7.60 14.81
C THR A 35 5.93 -8.97 14.18
N ARG A 36 4.99 -9.42 13.32
CA ARG A 36 5.19 -10.59 12.46
C ARG A 36 6.53 -10.43 11.74
N ARG A 37 7.41 -11.41 11.89
CA ARG A 37 8.66 -11.44 11.13
C ARG A 37 8.30 -11.41 9.63
N PRO A 38 8.70 -10.40 8.86
CA PRO A 38 8.51 -10.47 7.43
C PRO A 38 9.40 -11.59 6.91
N ALA A 39 8.81 -12.55 6.18
CA ALA A 39 9.55 -13.68 5.62
C ALA A 39 10.66 -13.26 4.63
N ARG A 40 10.61 -12.02 4.14
CA ARG A 40 11.65 -11.22 3.45
C ARG A 40 11.02 -9.90 3.04
N GLY A 41 11.42 -8.77 3.62
CA GLY A 41 10.94 -7.46 3.13
C GLY A 41 11.09 -6.30 4.10
N ARG A 42 10.90 -5.09 3.55
CA ARG A 42 10.78 -3.86 4.33
C ARG A 42 9.45 -3.89 5.12
N PRO A 43 9.41 -3.33 6.34
CA PRO A 43 8.14 -3.11 7.03
C PRO A 43 7.15 -2.34 6.15
N TRP A 44 5.86 -2.62 6.32
CA TRP A 44 4.81 -1.86 5.64
C TRP A 44 4.86 -0.38 6.02
N SER A 45 4.56 0.50 5.07
CA SER A 45 4.26 1.89 5.40
C SER A 45 2.93 1.98 6.15
N GLU A 46 2.74 3.06 6.91
CA GLU A 46 1.48 3.32 7.64
C GLU A 46 0.28 3.28 6.71
N ARG A 47 0.35 4.00 5.57
CA ARG A 47 -0.70 3.97 4.54
C ARG A 47 -1.02 2.57 4.03
N HIS A 48 0.01 1.75 3.79
CA HIS A 48 -0.22 0.38 3.31
C HIS A 48 -0.87 -0.48 4.39
N ARG A 49 -0.50 -0.29 5.66
CA ARG A 49 -1.12 -0.97 6.79
C ARG A 49 -2.61 -0.60 6.94
N GLU A 50 -2.93 0.69 6.89
CA GLU A 50 -4.31 1.18 6.94
C GLU A 50 -5.15 0.61 5.79
N GLU A 51 -4.56 0.54 4.59
CA GLU A 51 -5.20 -0.07 3.42
C GLU A 51 -5.49 -1.56 3.68
N GLN A 52 -4.51 -2.35 4.12
CA GLN A 52 -4.71 -3.78 4.42
C GLN A 52 -5.74 -4.02 5.52
N GLU A 53 -5.70 -3.20 6.58
CA GLU A 53 -6.68 -3.27 7.68
C GLU A 53 -8.09 -2.98 7.17
N SER A 54 -8.25 -1.94 6.34
CA SER A 54 -9.53 -1.58 5.73
C SER A 54 -10.08 -2.72 4.86
N TYR A 55 -9.24 -3.33 4.02
CA TYR A 55 -9.64 -4.47 3.19
C TYR A 55 -10.02 -5.69 4.04
N CYS A 56 -9.21 -6.03 5.04
CA CYS A 56 -9.49 -7.14 5.96
C CYS A 56 -10.83 -6.93 6.68
N ARG A 57 -11.03 -5.74 7.26
CA ARG A 57 -12.26 -5.39 7.97
C ARG A 57 -13.49 -5.44 7.07
N ARG A 58 -13.42 -4.88 5.86
CA ARG A 58 -14.58 -4.74 4.97
C ARG A 58 -14.95 -6.05 4.27
N PHE A 59 -13.96 -6.83 3.84
CA PHE A 59 -14.17 -7.96 2.95
C PHE A 59 -13.85 -9.32 3.59
N VAL A 60 -12.73 -9.44 4.30
CA VAL A 60 -12.22 -10.72 4.78
C VAL A 60 -12.89 -11.15 6.09
N THR A 61 -12.81 -10.31 7.13
CA THR A 61 -13.34 -10.60 8.47
C THR A 61 -14.81 -11.01 8.46
N PRO A 62 -15.72 -10.39 7.68
CA PRO A 62 -17.12 -10.81 7.65
C PRO A 62 -17.35 -12.24 7.11
N VAL A 63 -16.40 -12.79 6.35
CA VAL A 63 -16.53 -14.12 5.75
C VAL A 63 -15.74 -15.17 6.52
N LEU A 64 -14.51 -14.84 6.92
CA LEU A 64 -13.59 -15.80 7.57
C LEU A 64 -13.61 -15.71 9.09
N GLY A 65 -14.06 -14.60 9.67
CA GLY A 65 -13.78 -14.23 11.05
C GLY A 65 -14.17 -15.26 12.09
N SER A 66 -15.25 -16.01 11.87
CA SER A 66 -15.75 -17.06 12.77
C SER A 66 -15.44 -18.48 12.30
N VAL A 67 -14.88 -18.66 11.09
CA VAL A 67 -14.62 -19.99 10.51
C VAL A 67 -13.26 -20.49 11.01
N GLU A 68 -13.19 -21.74 11.47
CA GLU A 68 -11.91 -22.36 11.84
C GLU A 68 -10.95 -22.40 10.63
N CYS A 69 -9.69 -22.00 10.84
CA CYS A 69 -8.71 -21.86 9.76
C CYS A 69 -8.50 -23.17 8.98
N GLY A 70 -8.48 -24.31 9.67
CA GLY A 70 -8.37 -25.65 9.09
C GLY A 70 -9.61 -26.11 8.31
N ARG A 71 -10.72 -25.37 8.37
CA ARG A 71 -11.96 -25.63 7.62
C ARG A 71 -12.20 -24.61 6.50
N LEU A 72 -11.33 -23.61 6.36
CA LEU A 72 -11.40 -22.65 5.26
C LEU A 72 -11.30 -23.37 3.91
N THR A 73 -12.16 -22.96 2.99
CA THR A 73 -12.35 -23.55 1.67
C THR A 73 -12.20 -22.51 0.57
N ARG A 74 -12.04 -22.97 -0.67
CA ARG A 74 -12.07 -22.10 -1.86
C ARG A 74 -13.36 -21.27 -1.95
N ALA A 75 -14.49 -21.82 -1.51
CA ALA A 75 -15.77 -21.13 -1.55
C ALA A 75 -15.77 -19.90 -0.62
N ASP A 76 -15.09 -19.96 0.52
CA ASP A 76 -14.96 -18.82 1.43
C ASP A 76 -14.18 -17.68 0.77
N PHE A 77 -13.07 -18.00 0.10
CA PHE A 77 -12.27 -17.01 -0.61
C PHE A 77 -12.96 -16.47 -1.86
N GLN A 78 -13.72 -17.30 -2.58
CA GLN A 78 -14.54 -16.85 -3.70
C GLN A 78 -15.62 -15.87 -3.22
N ARG A 79 -16.32 -16.15 -2.11
CA ARG A 79 -17.30 -15.24 -1.50
C ARG A 79 -16.71 -13.88 -1.12
N ILE A 80 -15.44 -13.83 -0.70
CA ILE A 80 -14.76 -12.54 -0.44
C ILE A 80 -14.55 -11.78 -1.75
N LEU A 81 -14.07 -12.47 -2.77
CA LEU A 81 -13.72 -11.86 -4.04
C LEU A 81 -14.94 -11.38 -4.82
N ASP A 82 -16.06 -12.11 -4.77
CA ASP A 82 -17.34 -11.75 -5.38
C ASP A 82 -17.94 -10.46 -4.77
N ARG A 83 -17.52 -10.06 -3.56
CA ARG A 83 -17.93 -8.79 -2.95
C ARG A 83 -17.20 -7.57 -3.53
N ALA A 84 -16.22 -7.77 -4.40
CA ALA A 84 -15.53 -6.67 -5.07
C ALA A 84 -16.44 -6.04 -6.13
N SER A 85 -16.74 -4.75 -5.99
CA SER A 85 -17.59 -4.01 -6.92
C SER A 85 -16.90 -3.64 -8.23
N THR A 86 -15.57 -3.76 -8.30
CA THR A 86 -14.78 -3.45 -9.50
C THR A 86 -13.59 -4.39 -9.62
N ARG A 87 -13.07 -4.53 -10.85
CA ARG A 87 -11.83 -5.27 -11.12
C ARG A 87 -10.64 -4.75 -10.30
N SER A 88 -10.50 -3.44 -10.15
CA SER A 88 -9.41 -2.85 -9.36
C SER A 88 -9.48 -3.29 -7.90
N VAL A 89 -10.66 -3.19 -7.28
CA VAL A 89 -10.89 -3.69 -5.91
C VAL A 89 -10.60 -5.19 -5.81
N ALA A 90 -11.01 -5.96 -6.83
CA ALA A 90 -10.75 -7.39 -6.89
C ALA A 90 -9.25 -7.72 -6.99
N ASP A 91 -8.48 -6.97 -7.76
CA ASP A 91 -7.02 -7.13 -7.88
C ASP A 91 -6.32 -6.81 -6.54
N HIS A 92 -6.74 -5.73 -5.87
CA HIS A 92 -6.25 -5.40 -4.53
C HIS A 92 -6.59 -6.51 -3.52
N LEU A 93 -7.83 -7.01 -3.53
CA LEU A 93 -8.23 -8.14 -2.70
C LEU A 93 -7.46 -9.41 -3.01
N ARG A 94 -7.19 -9.71 -4.29
CA ARG A 94 -6.41 -10.88 -4.67
C ARG A 94 -5.00 -10.83 -4.08
N ARG A 95 -4.34 -9.67 -4.15
CA ARG A 95 -3.02 -9.46 -3.53
C ARG A 95 -3.08 -9.59 -2.00
N CYS A 96 -4.07 -8.98 -1.35
CA CYS A 96 -4.31 -9.09 0.10
C CYS A 96 -4.49 -10.55 0.53
N LEU A 97 -5.41 -11.28 -0.12
CA LEU A 97 -5.70 -12.69 0.16
C LEU A 97 -4.49 -13.59 -0.08
N THR A 98 -3.69 -13.30 -1.11
CA THR A 98 -2.45 -14.05 -1.39
C THR A 98 -1.45 -13.86 -0.26
N ALA A 99 -1.26 -12.63 0.21
CA ALA A 99 -0.35 -12.32 1.31
C ALA A 99 -0.85 -12.88 2.66
N LEU A 100 -2.16 -12.89 2.89
CA LEU A 100 -2.80 -13.48 4.07
C LEU A 100 -2.65 -15.00 4.08
N VAL A 101 -2.87 -15.67 2.94
CA VAL A 101 -2.68 -17.12 2.83
C VAL A 101 -1.21 -17.50 3.00
N ALA A 102 -0.29 -16.73 2.42
CA ALA A 102 1.14 -16.93 2.64
C ALA A 102 1.50 -16.83 4.13
N ALA A 103 1.01 -15.80 4.83
CA ALA A 103 1.19 -15.64 6.28
C ALA A 103 0.63 -16.83 7.06
N GLY A 104 -0.59 -17.27 6.71
CA GLY A 104 -1.24 -18.39 7.37
C GLY A 104 -0.54 -19.73 7.14
N LEU A 105 0.07 -19.93 5.96
CA LEU A 105 0.87 -21.11 5.66
C LEU A 105 2.24 -21.10 6.36
N GLU A 106 2.85 -19.92 6.49
CA GLU A 106 4.14 -19.74 7.19
C GLU A 106 4.01 -20.05 8.69
N GLU A 107 2.94 -19.60 9.34
CA GLU A 107 2.73 -19.76 10.79
C GLU A 107 1.95 -21.04 11.14
N GLY A 108 1.30 -21.68 10.16
CA GLY A 108 0.55 -22.94 10.36
C GLY A 108 -0.93 -22.78 10.71
N PHE A 109 -1.52 -21.60 10.54
CA PHE A 109 -2.99 -21.43 10.53
C PHE A 109 -3.64 -22.21 9.38
N LEU A 110 -2.97 -22.26 8.23
CA LEU A 110 -3.40 -22.98 7.04
C LEU A 110 -2.47 -24.16 6.80
N LEU A 111 -3.04 -25.28 6.36
CA LEU A 111 -2.27 -26.46 5.97
C LEU A 111 -1.85 -26.34 4.50
N ALA A 112 -0.64 -26.79 4.14
CA ALA A 112 -0.16 -26.75 2.75
C ALA A 112 -1.06 -27.50 1.75
N ARG A 113 -1.85 -28.47 2.23
CA ARG A 113 -2.86 -29.20 1.44
C ARG A 113 -4.16 -28.40 1.20
N GLN A 114 -4.42 -27.37 2.00
CA GLN A 114 -5.56 -26.47 1.82
C GLN A 114 -5.24 -25.47 0.71
N ASP A 115 -5.47 -25.90 -0.52
CA ASP A 115 -5.29 -25.06 -1.69
C ASP A 115 -6.51 -24.13 -1.88
N VAL A 116 -6.62 -23.11 -1.03
CA VAL A 116 -7.80 -22.23 -0.92
C VAL A 116 -7.90 -21.15 -2.01
N LEU A 117 -6.80 -20.87 -2.74
CA LEU A 117 -6.78 -19.82 -3.77
C LEU A 117 -6.81 -20.35 -5.21
N ARG A 118 -6.55 -21.65 -5.43
CA ARG A 118 -6.60 -22.22 -6.78
C ARG A 118 -8.02 -22.22 -7.33
N GLY A 119 -8.16 -21.68 -8.54
CA GLY A 119 -9.45 -21.57 -9.23
C GLY A 119 -10.37 -20.49 -8.67
N VAL A 120 -9.92 -19.71 -7.67
CA VAL A 120 -10.64 -18.51 -7.23
C VAL A 120 -10.35 -17.40 -8.22
N HIS A 121 -11.38 -16.85 -8.85
CA HIS A 121 -11.27 -15.77 -9.84
C HIS A 121 -12.41 -14.79 -9.66
N TRP A 122 -12.13 -13.50 -9.80
CA TRP A 122 -13.18 -12.49 -9.75
C TRP A 122 -14.06 -12.66 -10.99
N ARG A 123 -15.37 -12.66 -10.76
CA ARG A 123 -16.38 -12.72 -11.82
C ARG A 123 -17.09 -11.38 -11.84
N ASP A 124 -17.30 -10.89 -13.04
CA ASP A 124 -18.21 -9.78 -13.23
C ASP A 124 -19.62 -10.35 -13.13
N GLU A 125 -20.32 -10.13 -12.01
CA GLU A 125 -21.73 -10.56 -11.87
C GLU A 125 -22.65 -9.75 -12.79
N ALA A 126 -22.15 -8.63 -13.31
CA ALA A 126 -22.83 -7.86 -14.33
C ALA A 126 -22.36 -8.35 -15.71
N GLY A 127 -23.22 -9.10 -16.40
CA GLY A 127 -23.07 -9.39 -17.83
C GLY A 127 -23.12 -8.15 -18.74
N GLU A 128 -23.22 -6.97 -18.15
CA GLU A 128 -22.96 -5.67 -18.72
C GLU A 128 -22.12 -4.94 -17.67
N ASP A 129 -20.86 -4.70 -17.98
CA ASP A 129 -19.98 -3.81 -17.22
C ASP A 129 -20.81 -2.58 -16.84
N PRO A 130 -21.20 -2.37 -15.56
CA PRO A 130 -22.09 -1.28 -15.18
C PRO A 130 -21.24 -0.05 -15.40
N ALA A 131 -21.40 0.54 -16.59
CA ALA A 131 -20.46 1.44 -17.25
C ALA A 131 -19.57 2.03 -16.20
N LEU A 132 -18.40 1.39 -16.00
CA LEU A 132 -17.49 1.84 -14.96
C LEU A 132 -17.45 3.36 -15.12
N GLU A 133 -17.45 4.10 -14.02
CA GLU A 133 -16.49 5.21 -14.01
C GLU A 133 -15.12 4.54 -14.22
N HIS A 134 -14.86 4.11 -15.47
CA HIS A 134 -13.56 4.08 -16.08
C HIS A 134 -13.03 5.41 -15.61
N GLY A 135 -12.03 5.39 -14.72
CA GLY A 135 -11.35 6.63 -14.34
C GLY A 135 -11.12 7.33 -15.65
N ARG A 136 -11.88 8.42 -15.86
CA ARG A 136 -12.26 8.91 -17.20
C ARG A 136 -11.03 8.80 -18.06
N LEU A 137 -11.06 7.95 -19.10
CA LEU A 137 -9.92 7.84 -20.00
C LEU A 137 -9.67 9.27 -20.45
N VAL A 138 -8.56 9.83 -19.97
CA VAL A 138 -8.22 11.22 -20.20
C VAL A 138 -7.80 11.24 -21.65
N GLU A 139 -8.70 11.66 -22.51
CA GLU A 139 -8.40 11.88 -23.90
C GLU A 139 -7.38 13.02 -23.99
N GLU A 140 -6.60 13.08 -25.07
CA GLU A 140 -5.63 14.17 -25.25
C GLU A 140 -6.32 15.55 -25.17
N ALA A 141 -7.56 15.64 -25.64
CA ALA A 141 -8.40 16.84 -25.55
C ALA A 141 -8.79 17.22 -24.10
N ASP A 142 -8.71 16.29 -23.15
CA ASP A 142 -8.99 16.54 -21.74
C ASP A 142 -7.77 17.08 -20.98
N ILE A 143 -6.59 17.03 -21.59
CA ILE A 143 -5.36 17.58 -21.02
C ILE A 143 -5.45 19.12 -21.08
N PRO A 144 -5.39 19.82 -19.94
CA PRO A 144 -5.48 21.27 -19.92
C PRO A 144 -4.39 21.92 -20.78
N THR A 145 -4.79 22.83 -21.66
CA THR A 145 -3.83 23.66 -22.40
C THR A 145 -3.13 24.63 -21.44
N ALA A 146 -1.94 25.13 -21.82
CA ALA A 146 -1.22 26.14 -21.03
C ALA A 146 -2.12 27.35 -20.71
N ALA A 147 -2.90 27.83 -21.70
CA ALA A 147 -3.83 28.93 -21.50
C ALA A 147 -4.92 28.62 -20.45
N ALA A 148 -5.46 27.39 -20.46
CA ALA A 148 -6.43 26.95 -19.47
C ALA A 148 -5.81 26.88 -18.07
N VAL A 149 -4.57 26.38 -17.95
CA VAL A 149 -3.82 26.34 -16.68
C VAL A 149 -3.62 27.76 -16.13
N HIS A 150 -3.18 28.71 -16.96
CA HIS A 150 -2.99 30.10 -16.54
C HIS A 150 -4.32 30.77 -16.12
N ALA A 151 -5.42 30.50 -16.84
CA ALA A 151 -6.73 31.00 -16.47
C ALA A 151 -7.17 30.48 -15.08
N VAL A 152 -6.94 29.20 -14.80
CA VAL A 152 -7.20 28.60 -13.47
C VAL A 152 -6.31 29.22 -12.39
N ALA A 153 -5.04 29.47 -12.69
CA ALA A 153 -4.10 30.06 -11.73
C ALA A 153 -4.53 31.48 -11.30
N VAL A 154 -4.91 32.34 -12.26
CA VAL A 154 -5.44 33.69 -11.99
C VAL A 154 -6.76 33.62 -11.22
N ALA A 155 -7.67 32.72 -11.62
CA ALA A 155 -8.94 32.51 -10.94
C ALA A 155 -8.74 32.03 -9.49
N ALA A 156 -7.75 31.16 -9.25
CA ALA A 156 -7.41 30.66 -7.92
C ALA A 156 -6.95 31.79 -6.99
N ALA A 157 -6.02 32.64 -7.43
CA ALA A 157 -5.55 33.79 -6.64
C ALA A 157 -6.67 34.81 -6.39
N THR A 158 -7.52 35.06 -7.39
CA THR A 158 -8.66 35.98 -7.25
C THR A 158 -9.69 35.44 -6.26
N ARG A 159 -10.02 34.15 -6.32
CA ARG A 159 -11.02 33.54 -5.43
C ARG A 159 -10.52 33.38 -3.99
N SER A 160 -9.24 33.06 -3.82
CA SER A 160 -8.64 32.87 -2.50
C SER A 160 -8.18 34.17 -1.85
N GLN A 161 -8.02 35.25 -2.61
CA GLN A 161 -7.37 36.50 -2.19
C GLN A 161 -5.94 36.27 -1.66
N LEU A 162 -5.23 35.30 -2.23
CA LEU A 162 -3.87 34.94 -1.81
C LEU A 162 -2.98 34.86 -3.05
N TRP A 163 -1.95 35.72 -3.09
CA TRP A 163 -1.05 35.85 -4.24
C TRP A 163 -0.35 34.52 -4.59
N TRP A 164 0.01 33.72 -3.58
CA TRP A 164 0.76 32.49 -3.77
C TRP A 164 -0.07 31.35 -4.36
N ARG A 165 -1.42 31.45 -4.41
CA ARG A 165 -2.28 30.42 -5.02
C ARG A 165 -2.08 30.33 -6.53
N GLU A 166 -1.77 31.44 -7.19
CA GLU A 166 -1.42 31.43 -8.62
C GLU A 166 -0.12 30.62 -8.84
N LEU A 167 0.91 30.90 -8.03
CA LEU A 167 2.19 30.18 -8.11
C LEU A 167 2.06 28.71 -7.75
N GLU A 168 1.22 28.36 -6.78
CA GLU A 168 0.93 26.97 -6.40
C GLU A 168 0.36 26.17 -7.59
N VAL A 169 -0.63 26.73 -8.28
CA VAL A 169 -1.23 26.09 -9.48
C VAL A 169 -0.20 25.90 -10.58
N LEU A 170 0.59 26.94 -10.87
CA LEU A 170 1.63 26.87 -11.90
C LEU A 170 2.73 25.87 -11.53
N LEU A 171 3.15 25.85 -10.26
CA LEU A 171 4.13 24.91 -9.75
C LEU A 171 3.66 23.47 -9.96
N VAL A 172 2.45 23.13 -9.53
CA VAL A 172 1.91 21.77 -9.67
C VAL A 172 1.77 21.39 -11.15
N ALA A 173 1.26 22.31 -11.99
CA ALA A 173 1.02 22.04 -13.40
C ALA A 173 2.31 21.75 -14.20
N TYR A 174 3.42 22.44 -13.89
CA TYR A 174 4.65 22.36 -14.69
C TYR A 174 5.78 21.53 -14.06
N SER A 175 5.67 21.14 -12.78
CA SER A 175 6.66 20.28 -12.12
C SER A 175 6.34 18.79 -12.20
N GLY A 176 5.08 18.42 -12.44
CA GLY A 176 4.62 17.04 -12.36
C GLY A 176 4.54 16.47 -10.93
N LEU A 177 4.65 17.33 -9.92
CA LEU A 177 4.54 16.91 -8.52
C LEU A 177 3.14 16.36 -8.22
N ARG A 178 3.09 15.22 -7.53
CA ARG A 178 1.85 14.68 -6.98
C ARG A 178 1.40 15.53 -5.80
N TRP A 179 0.11 15.56 -5.52
CA TRP A 179 -0.45 16.32 -4.39
C TRP A 179 0.29 16.07 -3.05
N GLY A 180 0.64 14.82 -2.75
CA GLY A 180 1.36 14.47 -1.54
C GLY A 180 2.81 14.99 -1.49
N GLU A 181 3.46 15.14 -2.65
CA GLU A 181 4.81 15.71 -2.74
C GLU A 181 4.76 17.22 -2.61
N HIS A 182 3.80 17.86 -3.28
CA HIS A 182 3.53 19.28 -3.18
C HIS A 182 3.20 19.70 -1.73
N ALA A 183 2.31 18.96 -1.05
CA ALA A 183 1.94 19.24 0.33
C ALA A 183 3.10 19.05 1.34
N ALA A 184 4.13 18.29 0.96
CA ALA A 184 5.29 18.03 1.80
C ALA A 184 6.44 19.02 1.57
N ILE A 185 6.30 20.00 0.66
CA ILE A 185 7.35 21.00 0.42
C ILE A 185 7.58 21.81 1.71
N PRO A 186 8.78 21.73 2.29
CA PRO A 186 9.06 22.42 3.53
C PRO A 186 9.19 23.94 3.28
N PRO A 187 8.77 24.80 4.23
CA PRO A 187 9.02 26.23 4.12
C PRO A 187 10.53 26.51 4.13
N ILE A 188 10.97 27.50 3.36
CA ILE A 188 12.40 27.88 3.21
C ILE A 188 13.08 28.10 4.58
N ALA A 189 12.33 28.56 5.60
CA ALA A 189 12.83 28.75 6.96
C ALA A 189 13.31 27.47 7.67
N SER A 190 12.96 26.28 7.17
CA SER A 190 13.41 24.99 7.70
C SER A 190 14.62 24.41 6.96
N MET A 191 15.09 25.09 5.91
CA MET A 191 16.37 24.78 5.28
C MET A 191 17.49 25.40 6.13
N SER A 192 18.08 24.62 7.04
CA SER A 192 19.34 25.00 7.68
C SER A 192 20.38 25.34 6.60
N PRO A 193 21.12 26.46 6.72
CA PRO A 193 22.20 26.80 5.79
C PRO A 193 23.39 25.86 6.03
N ALA A 194 23.29 24.62 5.58
CA ALA A 194 24.42 23.72 5.47
C ALA A 194 25.27 24.18 4.28
N GLY A 195 26.17 25.12 4.53
CA GLY A 195 27.12 25.55 3.49
C GLY A 195 27.80 26.91 3.65
N ALA A 196 27.77 27.56 4.82
CA ALA A 196 28.72 28.64 5.08
C ALA A 196 30.01 28.04 5.67
N SER A 197 30.83 27.41 4.84
CA SER A 197 32.20 27.06 5.23
C SER A 197 32.95 28.34 5.57
N SER A 198 33.22 28.53 6.87
CA SER A 198 34.10 29.56 7.38
C SER A 198 35.50 29.38 6.78
N SER A 199 35.82 30.20 5.77
CA SER A 199 37.18 30.38 5.29
C SER A 199 37.99 31.07 6.38
N THR A 200 38.66 30.28 7.23
CA THR A 200 39.65 30.75 8.18
C THR A 200 40.80 31.40 7.43
N ALA A 201 40.86 32.73 7.44
CA ALA A 201 41.98 33.51 6.94
C ALA A 201 43.26 33.15 7.72
N ARG A 202 44.17 32.39 7.10
CA ARG A 202 45.51 32.16 7.61
C ARG A 202 46.37 33.37 7.23
N SER A 203 46.53 34.30 8.17
CA SER A 203 47.51 35.38 8.13
C SER A 203 48.93 34.81 8.05
N SER A 204 49.59 34.91 6.89
CA SER A 204 51.03 34.74 6.75
C SER A 204 51.74 36.08 6.96
N ARG A 205 52.49 36.17 8.07
CA ARG A 205 53.50 37.20 8.32
C ARG A 205 54.64 37.06 7.29
N PRO A 206 55.11 38.12 6.62
CA PRO A 206 56.37 38.07 5.91
C PRO A 206 57.55 38.34 6.86
N ALA A 207 58.57 37.50 6.76
CA ALA A 207 59.89 37.73 7.34
C ALA A 207 60.68 38.72 6.46
N ARG A 208 61.31 39.70 7.10
CA ARG A 208 62.49 40.45 6.63
C ARG A 208 63.39 40.60 7.87
N ALA A 209 64.56 39.96 7.91
CA ALA A 209 65.82 40.35 7.27
C ALA A 209 66.34 41.67 7.86
#